data_AF-A0A9Q3CAX4-F1
#
_entry.id   AF-A0A9Q3CAX4-F1
#
_cell.length_a   1.000
_cell.length_b   1.000
_cell.length_c   1.000
_cell.angle_alpha   90.00
_cell.angle_beta   90.00
_cell.angle_gamma   90.00
#
_symmetry.space_group_name_H-M   'P 1'
#
loop_
_entity.id
_entity.type
_entity.pdbx_description
1 polymer ?
#
loop_
_entity_poly.entity_id
_entity_poly.type
_entity_poly.pdbx_seq_one_letter_code
_entity_poly.pdbx_strand_id
1 'polypeptide(L)'
;MEGFSDSDWGNNYDGRSFSGYGINLGGLICWKSKKQPIAALFSTKSELRSMSELLQDLLWLETLVKDFKITVPIAVWCDNQGAIALCKNPLYHHRTRHINI
;
A
#
# COMPACT_ATOMS: atom_id res chain seq x y z
N MET A 1 -8.57 13.06 -1.79
CA MET A 1 -7.93 12.23 -0.76
C MET A 1 -6.75 11.57 -1.43
N GLU A 2 -5.56 11.80 -0.92
CA GLU A 2 -4.32 11.35 -1.54
C GLU A 2 -3.64 10.40 -0.57
N GLY A 3 -3.43 9.16 -1.01
CA GLY A 3 -2.65 8.17 -0.27
C GLY A 3 -1.23 8.11 -0.80
N PHE A 4 -0.25 8.04 0.08
CA PHE A 4 1.16 7.86 -0.23
C PHE A 4 1.64 6.58 0.44
N SER A 5 2.25 5.69 -0.32
CA SER A 5 2.80 4.42 0.16
C SER A 5 4.30 4.37 -0.10
N ASP A 6 5.03 3.82 0.85
CA ASP A 6 6.47 3.57 0.79
C ASP A 6 6.80 2.28 1.57
N SER A 7 7.92 1.64 1.24
CA SER A 7 8.43 0.49 1.96
C SER A 7 9.96 0.37 1.88
N ASP A 8 10.57 0.20 3.05
CA ASP A 8 12.00 -0.09 3.13
C ASP A 8 12.26 -1.58 2.90
N TRP A 9 13.13 -1.92 1.95
CA TRP A 9 13.60 -3.28 1.70
C TRP A 9 15.10 -3.43 2.01
N GLY A 10 15.48 -4.53 2.66
CA GLY A 10 16.90 -4.89 2.89
C GLY A 10 17.58 -4.32 4.15
N ASN A 11 16.84 -3.61 5.01
CA ASN A 11 17.44 -2.86 6.14
C ASN A 11 17.43 -3.61 7.49
N ASN A 12 17.10 -4.92 7.52
CA ASN A 12 16.96 -5.70 8.74
C ASN A 12 17.61 -7.08 8.63
N TYR A 13 18.25 -7.52 9.72
CA TYR A 13 18.81 -8.88 9.86
C TYR A 13 17.79 -9.99 9.61
N ASP A 14 16.50 -9.73 9.87
CA ASP A 14 15.40 -10.69 9.67
C ASP A 14 14.84 -10.72 8.23
N GLY A 15 15.37 -9.91 7.30
CA GLY A 15 14.88 -9.79 5.92
C GLY A 15 13.48 -9.17 5.77
N ARG A 16 12.87 -8.67 6.86
CA ARG A 16 11.53 -8.06 6.85
C ARG A 16 11.59 -6.58 6.54
N SER A 17 10.75 -6.15 5.60
CA SER A 17 10.57 -4.73 5.25
C SER A 17 9.78 -3.96 6.30
N PHE A 18 9.93 -2.64 6.33
CA PHE A 18 8.99 -1.74 7.01
C PHE A 18 8.08 -1.12 5.95
N SER A 19 6.77 -1.15 6.18
CA SER A 19 5.80 -0.42 5.36
C SER A 19 5.48 0.92 6.02
N GLY A 20 5.46 1.97 5.22
CA GLY A 20 4.96 3.29 5.61
C GLY A 20 3.85 3.75 4.67
N TYR A 21 2.83 4.41 5.21
CA TYR A 21 1.89 5.14 4.37
C TYR A 21 1.29 6.35 5.09
N GLY A 22 0.78 7.29 4.30
CA GLY A 22 0.07 8.49 4.77
C GLY A 22 -1.14 8.78 3.90
N ILE A 23 -2.19 9.37 4.50
CA ILE A 23 -3.42 9.80 3.82
C ILE A 23 -3.61 11.29 4.07
N ASN A 24 -3.76 12.04 2.99
CA ASN A 24 -3.94 13.49 2.96
C ASN A 24 -5.36 13.87 2.49
N LEU A 25 -5.99 14.78 3.22
CA LEU A 25 -7.26 15.42 2.87
C LEU A 25 -7.24 16.88 3.31
N GLY A 26 -6.53 17.73 2.56
CA GLY A 26 -6.28 19.13 2.96
C GLY A 26 -5.29 19.27 4.13
N GLY A 27 -4.59 18.19 4.45
CA GLY A 27 -3.68 17.99 5.58
C GLY A 27 -3.49 16.48 5.81
N LEU A 28 -2.36 16.08 6.41
CA LEU A 28 -2.12 14.68 6.78
C LEU A 28 -3.10 14.27 7.88
N ILE A 29 -4.03 13.37 7.57
CA ILE A 29 -5.10 12.94 8.48
C ILE A 29 -4.85 11.56 9.08
N CYS A 30 -4.07 10.71 8.41
CA CYS A 30 -3.69 9.38 8.89
C CYS A 30 -2.29 9.04 8.38
N TRP A 31 -1.51 8.34 9.21
CA TRP A 31 -0.24 7.76 8.81
C TRP A 31 0.01 6.50 9.61
N LYS A 32 0.82 5.60 9.05
CA LYS A 32 1.24 4.38 9.71
C LYS A 32 2.64 4.01 9.27
N SER A 33 3.42 3.49 10.21
CA SER A 33 4.66 2.81 9.93
C SER A 33 4.65 1.49 10.69
N LYS A 34 4.87 0.37 10.00
CA LYS A 34 4.77 -0.97 10.58
C LYS A 34 5.76 -1.92 9.94
N LYS A 35 6.44 -2.74 10.77
CA LYS A 35 7.24 -3.87 10.28
C LYS A 35 6.33 -4.89 9.60
N GLN A 36 6.63 -5.26 8.36
CA GLN A 36 5.88 -6.28 7.66
C GLN A 36 6.01 -7.62 8.40
N PRO A 37 4.90 -8.35 8.63
CA PRO A 37 4.94 -9.58 9.41
C PRO A 37 5.66 -10.72 8.68
N ILE A 38 5.77 -10.65 7.35
CA ILE A 38 6.45 -11.64 6.50
C ILE A 38 7.49 -10.91 5.67
N ALA A 39 8.67 -11.50 5.51
CA ALA A 39 9.73 -11.00 4.65
C ALA A 39 9.29 -10.97 3.18
N ALA A 40 9.54 -9.86 2.50
CA ALA A 40 9.26 -9.71 1.08
C ALA A 40 10.49 -10.14 0.27
N LEU A 41 10.26 -10.95 -0.77
CA LEU A 41 11.32 -11.43 -1.66
C LEU A 41 11.90 -10.33 -2.55
N PHE A 42 11.13 -9.26 -2.82
CA PHE A 42 11.51 -8.15 -3.68
C PHE A 42 10.87 -6.85 -3.17
N SER A 43 11.51 -5.71 -3.44
CA SER A 43 10.96 -4.39 -3.14
C SER A 43 9.57 -4.18 -3.75
N THR A 44 9.32 -4.68 -4.95
CA THR A 44 7.98 -4.62 -5.58
C THR A 44 6.89 -5.31 -4.75
N LYS A 45 7.23 -6.41 -4.05
CA LYS A 45 6.27 -7.11 -3.18
C LYS A 45 6.08 -6.40 -1.85
N SER A 46 7.13 -5.78 -1.29
CA SER A 46 6.99 -4.97 -0.07
C SER A 46 6.14 -3.73 -0.33
N GLU A 47 6.33 -3.07 -1.47
CA GLU A 47 5.55 -1.91 -1.90
C GLU A 47 4.09 -2.27 -2.14
N LEU A 48 3.84 -3.34 -2.90
CA LEU A 48 2.48 -3.81 -3.15
C LEU A 48 1.72 -4.11 -1.85
N ARG A 49 2.43 -4.63 -0.84
CA ARG A 49 1.85 -4.85 0.49
C ARG A 49 1.54 -3.54 1.20
N SER A 50 2.47 -2.59 1.19
CA SER A 50 2.26 -1.25 1.77
C SER A 50 1.06 -0.54 1.13
N MET A 51 0.96 -0.58 -0.20
CA MET A 51 -0.19 -0.07 -0.96
C MET A 51 -1.50 -0.76 -0.59
N SER A 52 -1.47 -2.08 -0.36
CA SER A 52 -2.66 -2.84 0.03
C SER A 52 -3.18 -2.46 1.41
N GLU A 53 -2.29 -2.11 2.37
CA GLU A 53 -2.69 -1.61 3.68
C GLU A 53 -3.26 -0.19 3.58
N LEU A 54 -2.59 0.70 2.82
CA LEU A 54 -3.09 2.04 2.53
C LEU A 54 -4.49 2.03 1.91
N LEU A 55 -4.75 1.15 0.94
CA LEU A 55 -6.04 1.03 0.27
C LEU A 55 -7.18 0.60 1.21
N GLN A 56 -6.91 -0.27 2.18
CA GLN A 56 -7.91 -0.69 3.16
C GLN A 56 -8.36 0.50 4.01
N ASP A 57 -7.41 1.30 4.50
CA ASP A 57 -7.71 2.49 5.29
C ASP A 57 -8.38 3.59 4.44
N LEU A 58 -7.98 3.75 3.18
CA LEU A 58 -8.63 4.66 2.24
C LEU A 58 -10.10 4.27 1.97
N LEU A 59 -10.39 2.98 1.76
CA LEU A 59 -11.75 2.50 1.54
C LEU A 59 -12.62 2.70 2.79
N TRP A 60 -12.04 2.47 3.98
CA TRP A 60 -12.72 2.74 5.24
C TRP A 60 -13.04 4.24 5.38
N LEU A 61 -12.06 5.11 5.13
CA LEU A 61 -12.26 6.56 5.16
C LEU A 61 -13.23 7.05 4.08
N GLU A 62 -13.21 6.47 2.89
CA GLU A 62 -14.16 6.81 1.83
C GLU A 62 -15.59 6.48 2.27
N THR A 63 -15.78 5.33 2.90
CA THR A 63 -17.08 4.92 3.44
C THR A 63 -17.56 5.92 4.50
N LEU A 64 -16.67 6.30 5.42
CA LEU A 64 -16.97 7.30 6.44
C LEU A 64 -17.35 8.66 5.83
N VAL A 65 -16.60 9.13 4.83
CA VAL A 65 -16.85 10.42 4.16
C VAL A 65 -18.16 10.39 3.34
N LYS A 66 -18.51 9.24 2.78
CA LYS A 66 -19.80 9.01 2.10
C LYS A 66 -20.99 9.11 3.05
N ASP A 67 -20.86 8.68 4.31
CA ASP A 67 -21.93 8.85 5.32
C ASP A 67 -22.26 10.33 5.57
N PHE A 68 -21.27 11.21 5.41
CA PHE A 68 -21.46 12.67 5.45
C PHE A 68 -21.94 13.28 4.12
N LYS A 69 -22.25 12.45 3.11
CA LYS A 69 -22.64 12.86 1.75
C LYS A 69 -21.57 13.69 1.04
N ILE A 70 -20.32 13.54 1.42
CA ILE A 70 -19.18 14.19 0.76
C ILE A 70 -18.59 13.20 -0.24
N THR A 71 -18.28 13.67 -1.44
CA THR A 71 -17.55 12.89 -2.45
C THR A 71 -16.17 13.48 -2.61
N VAL A 72 -15.14 12.65 -2.45
CA VAL A 72 -13.75 13.07 -2.58
C VAL A 72 -13.04 12.15 -3.57
N PRO A 73 -12.37 12.67 -4.60
CA PRO A 73 -11.56 11.83 -5.49
C PRO A 73 -10.42 11.18 -4.71
N ILE A 74 -10.15 9.90 -4.98
CA ILE A 74 -9.05 9.15 -4.35
C ILE A 74 -7.91 8.99 -5.36
N ALA A 75 -6.72 9.40 -4.95
CA ALA A 75 -5.47 9.17 -5.67
C ALA A 75 -4.50 8.41 -4.77
N VAL A 76 -3.77 7.45 -5.34
CA VAL A 76 -2.76 6.67 -4.62
C VAL A 76 -1.42 6.81 -5.33
N TRP A 77 -0.40 7.15 -4.56
CA TRP A 77 0.96 7.38 -5.01
C TRP A 77 1.90 6.33 -4.41
N CYS A 78 2.74 5.76 -5.26
CA CYS A 78 3.82 4.84 -4.93
C CYS A 78 4.96 5.16 -5.90
N ASP A 79 6.21 5.06 -5.46
CA ASP A 79 7.39 5.31 -6.29
C ASP A 79 7.78 4.09 -7.15
N ASN A 80 7.37 2.89 -6.72
CA ASN A 80 7.71 1.63 -7.37
C ASN A 80 6.80 1.32 -8.56
N GLN A 81 7.33 1.59 -9.76
CA GLN A 81 6.64 1.33 -11.03
C GLN A 81 6.26 -0.14 -11.22
N GLY A 82 7.02 -1.09 -10.68
CA GLY A 82 6.68 -2.51 -10.71
C GLY A 82 5.41 -2.81 -9.92
N ALA A 83 5.23 -2.16 -8.76
CA ALA A 83 4.05 -2.34 -7.92
C ALA A 83 2.82 -1.71 -8.59
N ILE A 84 2.98 -0.51 -9.16
CA ILE A 84 1.93 0.16 -9.95
C ILE A 84 1.51 -0.69 -11.15
N ALA A 85 2.47 -1.26 -11.89
CA ALA A 85 2.18 -2.09 -13.04
C ALA A 85 1.42 -3.37 -12.65
N LEU A 86 1.77 -4.01 -11.53
CA LEU A 86 1.05 -5.16 -11.00
C LEU A 86 -0.38 -4.80 -10.56
N CYS A 87 -0.58 -3.63 -9.94
CA CYS A 87 -1.93 -3.15 -9.57
C CYS A 87 -2.81 -2.87 -10.78
N LYS A 88 -2.24 -2.33 -11.87
CA LYS A 88 -2.98 -1.96 -13.08
C LYS A 88 -3.30 -3.16 -13.99
N ASN A 89 -2.65 -4.30 -13.78
CA ASN A 89 -2.78 -5.45 -14.68
C ASN A 89 -3.38 -6.69 -13.97
N PRO A 90 -4.72 -6.85 -13.95
CA PRO A 90 -5.39 -7.95 -13.25
C PRO A 90 -5.07 -9.34 -13.82
N LEU A 91 -4.49 -9.43 -15.03
CA LEU A 91 -4.14 -10.69 -15.69
C LEU A 91 -2.94 -11.42 -15.04
N TYR A 92 -2.16 -10.76 -14.18
CA TYR A 92 -0.99 -11.37 -13.53
C TYR A 92 -1.24 -12.00 -12.14
N HIS A 93 -2.51 -12.09 -11.70
CA HIS A 93 -2.85 -12.71 -10.41
C HIS A 93 -2.52 -14.22 -10.31
N HIS A 94 -2.36 -14.92 -11.45
CA HIS A 94 -2.08 -16.36 -11.44
C HIS A 94 -0.58 -16.71 -11.27
N ARG A 95 0.35 -15.76 -11.49
CA ARG A 95 1.82 -16.03 -11.43
C ARG A 95 2.54 -15.42 -10.22
N THR A 96 1.89 -14.60 -9.40
CA THR A 96 2.39 -14.21 -8.09
C THR A 96 2.18 -15.28 -7.01
N ARG A 97 1.59 -16.42 -7.40
CA ARG A 97 1.28 -17.59 -6.56
C ARG A 97 2.42 -18.60 -6.40
N HIS A 98 3.70 -18.20 -6.56
CA HIS A 98 4.80 -18.99 -6.00
C HIS A 98 4.89 -18.73 -4.50
N ILE A 99 3.89 -19.28 -3.80
CA ILE A 99 3.91 -19.64 -2.40
C ILE A 99 4.70 -20.94 -2.37
N ASN A 100 5.94 -20.90 -1.92
CA ASN A 100 6.60 -22.10 -1.41
C ASN A 100 6.80 -21.88 0.09
N ILE A 101 6.41 -22.92 0.84
CA ILE A 101 6.41 -23.08 2.29
C ILE A 101 7.81 -22.85 2.87
#